data_AF-A0A839VDF4-F1
#
_entry.id   AF-A0A839VDF4-F1
#
_cell.length_a   1.000
_cell.length_b   1.000
_cell.length_c   1.000
_cell.angle_alpha   90.00
_cell.angle_beta   90.00
_cell.angle_gamma   90.00
#
_symmetry.space_group_name_H-M   'P 1'
#
loop_
_entity.id
_entity.type
_entity.pdbx_description
1 polymer ?
#
loop_
_entity_poly.entity_id
_entity_poly.type
_entity_poly.pdbx_seq_one_letter_code
_entity_poly.pdbx_strand_id
1 'polypeptide(L)'
;MFLTTVGTDPRTRELVSLATLSDRYDLPLSTLSMRYRSGKRGAALVEPPHSARARAAKKAASSAARRRVSPHSPAERRQRAEAILATSPGRLAGCLFRDFAA
;
A
#
# COMPACT_ATOMS: atom_id res chain seq x y z
N MET A 1 -28.18 -13.08 -21.06
CA MET A 1 -28.60 -12.06 -20.07
C MET A 1 -27.35 -11.33 -19.57
N PHE A 2 -27.09 -10.11 -20.05
CA PHE A 2 -26.03 -9.29 -19.46
C PHE A 2 -26.59 -8.64 -18.20
N LEU A 3 -26.18 -9.13 -17.04
CA LEU A 3 -26.42 -8.42 -15.78
C LEU A 3 -25.73 -7.06 -15.91
N THR A 4 -26.51 -6.01 -16.08
CA THR A 4 -26.02 -4.64 -16.05
C THR A 4 -25.48 -4.37 -14.66
N THR A 5 -24.17 -4.47 -14.48
CA THR A 5 -23.54 -4.16 -13.20
C THR A 5 -23.76 -2.69 -12.88
N VAL A 6 -24.52 -2.43 -11.82
CA VAL A 6 -24.85 -1.09 -11.32
C VAL A 6 -23.91 -0.71 -10.17
N GLY A 7 -23.43 0.53 -10.18
CA GLY A 7 -22.63 1.13 -9.13
C GLY A 7 -23.31 2.40 -8.62
N THR A 8 -23.04 2.75 -7.36
CA THR A 8 -23.55 4.00 -6.76
C THR A 8 -22.67 5.18 -7.18
N ASP A 9 -23.26 6.22 -7.76
CA ASP A 9 -22.58 7.48 -8.04
C ASP A 9 -22.37 8.26 -6.73
N PRO A 10 -21.13 8.64 -6.36
CA PRO A 10 -20.90 9.41 -5.14
C PRO A 10 -21.44 10.85 -5.17
N ARG A 11 -21.71 11.43 -6.35
CA ARG A 11 -22.23 12.80 -6.46
C ARG A 11 -23.74 12.86 -6.31
N THR A 12 -24.46 11.99 -7.01
CA THR A 12 -25.93 11.99 -7.03
C THR A 12 -26.55 10.96 -6.09
N ARG A 13 -25.75 10.02 -5.56
CA ARG A 13 -26.20 8.85 -4.79
C ARG A 13 -27.14 7.91 -5.56
N GLU A 14 -27.21 8.05 -6.88
CA GLU A 14 -28.02 7.21 -7.75
C GLU A 14 -27.33 5.90 -8.10
N LEU A 15 -28.12 4.88 -8.44
CA LEU A 15 -27.64 3.64 -9.01
C LEU A 15 -27.53 3.80 -10.53
N VAL A 16 -26.31 3.86 -11.02
CA VAL A 16 -25.98 4.03 -12.45
C VAL A 16 -25.11 2.89 -12.95
N SER A 17 -25.12 2.65 -14.25
CA SER A 17 -24.28 1.60 -14.83
C SER A 17 -22.79 1.96 -14.73
N LEU A 18 -21.92 0.95 -14.71
CA LEU A 18 -20.47 1.19 -14.76
C LEU A 18 -20.03 1.90 -16.05
N ALA A 19 -20.75 1.74 -17.16
CA ALA A 19 -20.49 2.47 -18.40
C ALA A 19 -20.78 3.97 -18.22
N THR A 20 -21.91 4.32 -17.60
CA THR A 20 -22.24 5.71 -17.28
C THR A 20 -21.21 6.33 -16.33
N LEU A 21 -20.70 5.57 -15.37
CA LEU A 21 -19.62 6.03 -14.48
C LEU A 21 -18.28 6.20 -15.21
N SER A 22 -18.00 5.37 -16.21
CA SER A 22 -16.81 5.48 -17.08
C SER A 22 -16.79 6.84 -17.76
N ASP A 23 -17.92 7.24 -18.35
CA ASP A 23 -18.05 8.51 -19.08
C ASP A 23 -18.04 9.71 -18.12
N ARG A 24 -18.75 9.63 -16.99
CA ARG A 24 -18.84 10.74 -16.02
C ARG A 24 -17.53 11.10 -15.35
N TYR A 25 -16.66 10.10 -15.13
CA TYR A 25 -15.42 10.25 -14.36
C TYR A 25 -14.16 10.08 -15.21
N ASP A 26 -14.31 9.89 -16.52
CA ASP A 26 -13.22 9.61 -17.47
C ASP A 26 -12.29 8.48 -16.97
N LEU A 27 -12.91 7.37 -16.58
CA LEU A 27 -12.23 6.19 -16.04
C LEU A 27 -12.47 4.97 -16.91
N PRO A 28 -11.43 4.22 -17.30
CA PRO A 28 -11.64 3.01 -18.08
C PRO A 28 -12.60 2.02 -17.40
N LEU A 29 -13.56 1.49 -18.17
CA LEU A 29 -14.53 0.50 -17.68
C LEU A 29 -13.85 -0.71 -17.03
N SER A 30 -12.69 -1.13 -17.53
CA SER A 30 -11.86 -2.19 -16.94
C SER A 30 -11.44 -1.86 -15.51
N THR A 31 -11.08 -0.60 -15.24
CA THR A 31 -10.70 -0.11 -13.91
C THR A 31 -11.91 -0.11 -12.97
N LEU A 32 -13.06 0.38 -13.43
CA LEU A 32 -14.30 0.37 -12.63
C LEU A 32 -14.77 -1.06 -12.32
N SER A 33 -14.73 -1.95 -13.31
CA SER A 33 -15.11 -3.37 -13.15
C SER A 33 -14.19 -4.09 -12.17
N MET A 34 -12.88 -3.90 -12.28
CA MET A 34 -11.91 -4.44 -11.32
C MET A 34 -12.22 -3.95 -9.90
N ARG A 35 -12.42 -2.64 -9.71
CA ARG A 35 -12.72 -2.04 -8.39
C ARG A 35 -14.05 -2.53 -7.82
N TYR A 36 -15.06 -2.69 -8.67
CA TYR A 36 -16.35 -3.22 -8.28
C TYR A 36 -16.23 -4.68 -7.83
N ARG A 37 -15.46 -5.50 -8.55
CA ARG A 37 -15.12 -6.88 -8.15
C ARG A 37 -14.34 -6.94 -6.84
N SER A 38 -13.48 -5.96 -6.57
CA SER A 38 -12.77 -5.81 -5.28
C SER A 38 -13.64 -5.24 -4.15
N GLY A 39 -14.96 -5.07 -4.35
CA GLY A 39 -15.87 -4.57 -3.32
C GLY A 39 -15.86 -3.05 -3.12
N LYS A 40 -15.13 -2.28 -3.93
CA LYS A 40 -15.17 -0.81 -3.84
C LYS A 40 -16.50 -0.27 -4.36
N ARG A 41 -17.04 0.73 -3.68
CA ARG A 41 -18.33 1.39 -4.00
C ARG A 41 -18.22 2.91 -3.80
N GLY A 42 -19.16 3.67 -4.36
CA GLY A 42 -19.24 5.13 -4.20
C GLY A 42 -17.94 5.84 -4.59
N ALA A 43 -17.42 6.68 -3.68
CA ALA A 43 -16.21 7.48 -3.93
C ALA A 43 -14.96 6.64 -4.20
N ALA A 44 -14.85 5.46 -3.58
CA ALA A 44 -13.72 4.57 -3.78
C ALA A 44 -13.74 3.88 -5.17
N LEU A 45 -14.92 3.82 -5.80
CA LEU A 45 -15.09 3.24 -7.14
C LEU A 45 -14.53 4.18 -8.22
N VAL A 46 -14.75 5.50 -8.06
CA VAL A 46 -14.39 6.54 -9.04
C VAL A 46 -13.11 7.31 -8.69
N GLU A 47 -12.29 6.80 -7.75
CA GLU A 47 -11.05 7.46 -7.35
C GLU A 47 -10.07 7.59 -8.54
N PRO A 48 -9.59 8.79 -8.92
CA PRO A 48 -8.74 8.92 -10.10
C PRO A 48 -7.42 8.13 -9.97
N PRO A 49 -6.93 7.44 -11.02
CA PRO A 49 -5.73 6.60 -10.97
C PRO A 49 -4.47 7.38 -10.60
N HIS A 50 -4.42 8.68 -10.88
CA HIS A 50 -3.33 9.56 -10.45
C HIS A 50 -3.18 9.64 -8.92
N SER A 51 -4.22 9.31 -8.15
CA SER A 51 -4.11 9.19 -6.69
C SER A 51 -3.22 8.01 -6.27
N ALA A 52 -3.06 6.97 -7.11
CA ALA A 52 -2.18 5.84 -6.82
C ALA A 52 -0.70 6.24 -6.90
N ARG A 53 -0.31 7.05 -7.91
CA ARG A 53 1.03 7.66 -7.97
C ARG A 53 1.26 8.60 -6.79
N ALA A 54 0.28 9.43 -6.44
CA ALA A 54 0.38 10.29 -5.26
C ALA A 54 0.50 9.50 -3.94
N ARG A 55 -0.23 8.39 -3.80
CA ARG A 55 -0.10 7.47 -2.65
C ARG A 55 1.26 6.77 -2.63
N ALA A 56 1.76 6.32 -3.79
CA ALA A 56 3.08 5.73 -3.91
C ALA A 56 4.19 6.74 -3.56
N ALA A 57 4.07 7.97 -4.04
CA ALA A 57 4.96 9.07 -3.70
C ALA A 57 4.90 9.40 -2.20
N LYS A 58 3.70 9.47 -1.59
CA LYS A 58 3.55 9.64 -0.13
C LYS A 58 4.17 8.48 0.66
N LYS A 59 4.01 7.23 0.18
CA LYS A 59 4.62 6.04 0.81
C LYS A 59 6.14 6.06 0.69
N ALA A 60 6.69 6.46 -0.46
CA ALA A 60 8.12 6.64 -0.68
C ALA A 60 8.70 7.80 0.13
N ALA A 61 7.98 8.92 0.23
CA ALA A 61 8.37 10.06 1.06
C ALA A 61 8.35 9.69 2.55
N SER A 62 7.35 8.94 3.03
CA SER A 62 7.31 8.49 4.43
C SER A 62 8.38 7.45 4.74
N SER A 63 8.69 6.53 3.82
CA SER A 63 9.78 5.57 3.99
C SER A 63 11.16 6.25 3.97
N ALA A 64 11.34 7.25 3.10
CA ALA A 64 12.54 8.08 3.06
C ALA A 64 12.68 8.93 4.33
N ALA A 65 11.58 9.49 4.86
CA ALA A 65 11.58 10.20 6.14
C ALA A 65 11.99 9.27 7.30
N ARG A 66 11.41 8.06 7.40
CA ARG A 66 11.80 7.07 8.42
C ARG A 66 13.29 6.67 8.33
N ARG A 67 13.85 6.59 7.13
CA ARG A 67 15.28 6.29 6.92
C ARG A 67 16.22 7.39 7.43
N ARG A 68 15.78 8.66 7.44
CA ARG A 68 16.59 9.80 7.88
C ARG A 68 16.70 9.93 9.41
N VAL A 69 15.86 9.24 10.17
CA VAL A 69 15.80 9.33 11.65
C VAL A 69 16.50 8.14 12.32
N SER A 70 17.59 7.62 11.75
CA SER A 70 18.48 6.75 12.53
C SER A 70 19.42 7.63 13.34
N PRO A 71 19.28 7.71 14.69
CA PRO A 71 20.12 8.56 15.52
C PRO A 71 21.60 8.11 15.55
N HIS A 72 21.89 6.92 15.01
CA HIS A 72 23.22 6.31 15.01
C HIS A 72 23.77 6.15 13.61
N SER A 73 25.04 6.49 13.43
CA SER A 73 25.75 6.27 12.18
C SER A 73 25.77 4.78 11.80
N PRO A 74 25.95 4.43 10.52
CA PRO A 74 26.13 3.04 10.11
C PRO A 74 27.24 2.31 10.87
N ALA A 75 28.32 3.01 11.24
CA ALA A 75 29.43 2.46 12.01
C ALA A 75 29.00 2.15 13.46
N GLU A 76 28.35 3.10 14.14
CA GLU A 76 27.84 2.90 15.52
C GLU A 76 26.84 1.73 15.61
N ARG A 77 25.98 1.58 14.59
CA ARG A 77 25.03 0.45 14.54
C ARG A 77 25.75 -0.89 14.45
N ARG A 78 26.84 -0.97 13.68
CA ARG A 78 27.68 -2.18 13.59
C ARG A 78 28.37 -2.47 14.92
N GLN A 79 29.00 -1.46 15.52
CA GLN A 79 29.66 -1.60 16.82
C GLN A 79 28.68 -2.06 17.91
N ARG A 80 27.46 -1.52 17.94
CA ARG A 80 26.42 -1.97 18.87
C ARG A 80 25.96 -3.40 18.61
N ALA A 81 25.78 -3.78 17.35
CA ALA A 81 25.43 -5.15 16.99
C ALA A 81 26.54 -6.13 17.41
N GLU A 82 27.80 -5.78 17.18
CA GLU A 82 28.97 -6.55 17.62
C GLU A 82 29.02 -6.66 19.15
N ALA A 83 28.78 -5.57 19.88
CA ALA A 83 28.72 -5.59 21.34
C ALA A 83 27.60 -6.49 21.88
N ILE A 84 26.42 -6.48 21.24
CA ILE A 84 25.31 -7.38 21.59
C ILE A 84 25.71 -8.83 21.32
N LEU A 85 26.26 -9.13 20.14
CA LEU A 85 26.72 -10.46 19.76
C LEU A 85 27.94 -10.93 20.58
N ALA A 86 28.67 -10.05 21.27
CA ALA A 86 29.72 -10.46 22.19
C ALA A 86 29.15 -11.08 23.48
N THR A 87 27.93 -10.71 23.87
CA THR A 87 27.26 -11.25 25.07
C THR A 87 26.74 -12.67 24.82
N SER A 88 26.77 -13.53 25.85
CA SER A 88 26.20 -14.88 25.79
C SER A 88 24.73 -14.91 25.32
N PRO A 89 23.80 -14.09 25.85
CA PRO A 89 22.42 -14.07 25.35
C PRO A 89 22.32 -13.57 23.90
N GLY A 90 23.14 -12.60 23.50
CA GLY A 90 23.16 -12.11 22.12
C GLY A 90 23.67 -13.13 21.12
N ARG A 91 24.68 -13.95 21.47
CA ARG A 91 25.14 -15.07 20.63
C ARG A 91 24.05 -16.11 20.42
N LEU A 92 23.40 -16.51 21.52
CA LEU A 92 22.32 -17.51 21.45
C LEU A 92 21.18 -17.02 20.57
N ALA A 93 20.73 -15.78 20.75
CA ALA A 93 19.72 -15.17 19.89
C ALA A 93 20.18 -15.13 18.41
N GLY A 94 21.43 -14.73 18.16
CA GLY A 94 22.00 -14.67 16.83
C GLY A 94 22.03 -16.03 16.11
N CYS A 95 22.33 -17.12 16.82
CA CYS A 95 22.30 -18.48 16.25
C CYS A 95 20.87 -18.96 15.99
N LEU A 96 19.96 -18.79 16.95
CA LEU A 96 18.57 -19.26 16.85
C LEU A 96 17.82 -18.67 15.65
N PHE A 97 18.03 -17.39 15.35
CA PHE A 97 17.37 -16.74 14.22
C PHE A 97 18.10 -16.93 12.88
N ARG A 98 19.36 -17.37 12.87
CA ARG A 98 20.10 -17.68 11.63
C ARG A 98 19.62 -18.98 11.01
N ASP A 99 19.33 -19.98 11.84
CA ASP A 99 18.90 -21.30 11.40
C ASP A 99 17.44 -21.33 10.94
N PHE A 100 16.63 -20.32 11.28
CA PHE A 100 15.22 -20.22 10.88
C PHE A 100 15.01 -19.52 9.52
N ALA A 101 16.07 -18.96 8.92
CA ALA A 101 15.99 -18.19 7.68
C ALA A 101 16.42 -18.99 6.42
N ALA A 102 16.62 -20.31 6.55
CA ALA A 102 16.95 -21.24 5.45
C ALA A 102 15.70 -21.89 4.85
#